data_AF-A0A8J7A1L7-F1
#
_entry.id   AF-A0A8J7A1L7-F1
#
_cell.length_a   1.000
_cell.length_b   1.000
_cell.length_c   1.000
_cell.angle_alpha   90.00
_cell.angle_beta   90.00
_cell.angle_gamma   90.00
#
_symmetry.space_group_name_H-M   'P 1'
#
loop_
_entity.id
_entity.type
_entity.pdbx_description
1 polymer ?
#
loop_
_entity_poly.entity_id
_entity_poly.type
_entity_poly.pdbx_seq_one_letter_code
_entity_poly.pdbx_strand_id
1 'polypeptide(L)'
;MAIICIGDGDNIGDVIDFYLLSENIEEASKFSFQVKDALEDIATRAKNEINASLVYVAGDDICFIVSDNLNILDILTSYSEFFFKKTGKTISFGVGRTSLEASVCLRKAKVSGKGCVITFRGKQD
;
A
#
# COMPACT_ATOMS: atom_id res chain seq x y z
N MET A 1 -15.96 13.14 7.05
CA MET A 1 -15.22 13.66 5.88
C MET A 1 -14.51 12.49 5.19
N ALA A 2 -13.89 12.70 4.04
CA ALA A 2 -13.17 11.63 3.35
C ALA A 2 -11.65 11.74 3.61
N ILE A 3 -10.98 10.60 3.64
CA ILE A 3 -9.52 10.50 3.70
C ILE A 3 -9.01 9.68 2.52
N ILE A 4 -7.81 10.03 2.07
CA ILE A 4 -7.08 9.38 0.98
C ILE A 4 -6.02 8.48 1.61
N CYS A 5 -5.99 7.23 1.17
CA CYS A 5 -4.98 6.24 1.54
C CYS A 5 -4.17 5.90 0.29
N ILE A 6 -2.85 6.06 0.35
CA ILE A 6 -1.91 5.67 -0.70
C ILE A 6 -0.99 4.61 -0.12
N GLY A 7 -0.95 3.43 -0.74
CA GLY A 7 -0.06 2.33 -0.42
C GLY A 7 0.93 2.10 -1.54
N ASP A 8 2.14 1.68 -1.19
CA ASP A 8 3.22 1.39 -2.14
C ASP A 8 4.13 0.31 -1.56
N GLY A 9 4.34 -0.74 -2.35
CA GLY A 9 5.16 -1.90 -2.00
C GLY A 9 6.62 -1.55 -1.71
N ASP A 10 7.17 -2.16 -0.67
CA ASP A 10 8.52 -1.87 -0.24
C ASP A 10 9.54 -2.76 -0.97
N ASN A 11 10.46 -2.13 -1.69
CA ASN A 11 11.57 -2.79 -2.40
C ASN A 11 11.10 -3.84 -3.44
N ILE A 12 9.92 -3.66 -4.04
CA ILE A 12 9.42 -4.59 -5.07
C ILE A 12 10.33 -4.55 -6.31
N GLY A 13 10.67 -3.35 -6.78
CA GLY A 13 11.61 -3.15 -7.88
C GLY A 13 12.94 -3.86 -7.67
N ASP A 14 13.56 -3.69 -6.49
CA ASP A 14 14.84 -4.33 -6.16
C ASP A 14 14.81 -5.86 -6.26
N VAL A 15 13.67 -6.48 -5.93
CA VAL A 15 13.50 -7.94 -6.01
C VAL A 15 13.35 -8.40 -7.45
N ILE A 16 12.58 -7.65 -8.26
CA ILE A 16 12.45 -7.91 -9.69
C ILE A 16 13.82 -7.76 -10.36
N ASP A 17 14.53 -6.67 -10.07
CA ASP A 17 15.87 -6.41 -10.60
C ASP A 17 16.84 -7.53 -10.23
N PHE A 18 16.81 -8.01 -8.98
CA PHE A 18 17.62 -9.15 -8.56
C PHE A 18 17.38 -10.39 -9.43
N TYR A 19 16.12 -10.76 -9.68
CA TYR A 19 15.80 -11.90 -10.53
C TYR A 19 16.22 -11.70 -11.98
N LEU A 20 15.97 -10.51 -12.54
CA LEU A 20 16.36 -10.17 -13.91
C LEU A 20 17.88 -10.20 -14.11
N LEU A 21 18.64 -9.63 -13.17
CA LEU A 21 20.11 -9.64 -13.18
C LEU A 21 20.69 -11.04 -12.98
N SER A 22 19.91 -11.94 -12.38
CA SER A 22 20.26 -13.36 -12.22
C SER A 22 19.76 -14.24 -13.38
N GLU A 23 19.33 -13.63 -14.49
CA GLU A 23 18.73 -14.30 -15.66
C GLU A 23 17.53 -15.20 -15.32
N ASN A 24 16.86 -14.95 -14.19
CA ASN A 24 15.74 -15.73 -13.70
C ASN A 24 14.40 -15.02 -14.00
N ILE A 25 14.03 -14.97 -15.28
CA ILE A 25 12.80 -14.32 -15.75
C ILE A 25 11.54 -14.97 -15.17
N GLU A 26 11.56 -16.29 -14.93
CA GLU A 26 10.41 -17.01 -14.38
C GLU A 26 10.06 -16.54 -12.97
N GLU A 27 11.04 -16.46 -12.07
CA GLU A 27 10.79 -15.95 -10.72
C GLU A 27 10.50 -14.44 -10.70
N ALA A 28 11.10 -13.65 -11.61
CA ALA A 28 10.74 -12.24 -11.76
C ALA A 28 9.25 -12.07 -12.10
N SER A 29 8.77 -12.84 -13.09
CA SER A 29 7.37 -12.86 -13.53
C SER A 29 6.44 -13.31 -12.41
N LYS A 30 6.76 -14.44 -11.78
CA LYS A 30 5.99 -15.02 -10.68
C LYS A 30 5.86 -14.05 -9.50
N PHE A 31 6.96 -13.42 -9.08
CA PHE A 31 6.93 -12.44 -8.00
C PHE A 31 6.11 -11.19 -8.38
N SER A 32 6.28 -10.68 -9.60
CA SER A 32 5.48 -9.56 -10.11
C SER A 32 3.98 -9.87 -10.10
N PHE A 33 3.57 -11.07 -10.56
CA PHE A 33 2.17 -11.49 -10.52
C PHE A 33 1.67 -11.68 -9.09
N GLN A 34 2.49 -12.19 -8.18
CA GLN A 34 2.15 -12.35 -6.77
C GLN A 34 1.88 -11.00 -6.08
N VAL A 35 2.69 -9.97 -6.39
CA VAL A 35 2.47 -8.60 -5.88
C VAL A 35 1.16 -8.02 -6.41
N LYS A 36 0.93 -8.14 -7.73
CA LYS A 36 -0.31 -7.68 -8.35
C LYS A 36 -1.53 -8.35 -7.71
N ASP A 37 -1.51 -9.67 -7.57
CA ASP A 37 -2.60 -10.45 -6.98
C ASP A 37 -2.82 -10.10 -5.50
N ALA A 38 -1.77 -9.75 -4.76
CA ALA A 38 -1.91 -9.26 -3.39
C ALA A 38 -2.60 -7.89 -3.30
N LEU A 39 -2.30 -6.97 -4.22
CA LEU A 39 -2.94 -5.66 -4.26
C LEU A 39 -4.38 -5.73 -4.78
N GLU A 40 -4.68 -6.59 -5.76
CA GLU A 40 -6.04 -6.81 -6.23
C GLU A 40 -6.95 -7.37 -5.11
N ASP A 41 -6.42 -8.26 -4.27
CA ASP A 41 -7.10 -8.74 -3.07
C ASP A 41 -7.32 -7.62 -2.05
N ILE A 42 -6.30 -6.80 -1.77
CA ILE A 42 -6.45 -5.63 -0.87
C ILE A 42 -7.49 -4.66 -1.42
N ALA A 43 -7.49 -4.40 -2.73
CA ALA A 43 -8.47 -3.53 -3.36
C ALA A 43 -9.90 -4.10 -3.24
N THR A 44 -10.05 -5.41 -3.37
CA THR A 44 -11.33 -6.10 -3.20
C THR A 44 -11.82 -6.00 -1.76
N ARG A 45 -10.93 -6.23 -0.77
CA ARG A 45 -11.23 -6.03 0.66
C ARG A 45 -11.60 -4.59 0.95
N ALA A 46 -10.84 -3.62 0.44
CA ALA A 46 -11.13 -2.20 0.63
C ALA A 46 -12.52 -1.82 0.10
N LYS A 47 -12.90 -2.30 -1.09
CA LYS A 47 -14.25 -2.09 -1.64
C LYS A 47 -15.34 -2.73 -0.78
N ASN A 48 -15.14 -3.99 -0.38
CA ASN A 48 -16.21 -4.80 0.22
C ASN A 48 -16.36 -4.60 1.73
N GLU A 49 -15.25 -4.42 2.46
CA GLU A 49 -15.22 -4.37 3.92
C GLU A 49 -15.42 -2.94 4.46
N ILE A 50 -14.90 -1.94 3.74
CA ILE A 50 -14.88 -0.54 4.20
C ILE A 50 -15.49 0.45 3.21
N ASN A 51 -16.17 -0.07 2.18
CA ASN A 51 -16.84 0.72 1.13
C ASN A 51 -15.92 1.77 0.49
N ALA A 52 -14.65 1.40 0.25
CA ALA A 52 -13.67 2.30 -0.33
C ALA A 52 -14.00 2.63 -1.79
N SER A 53 -13.86 3.90 -2.14
CA SER A 53 -13.81 4.34 -3.53
C SER A 53 -12.38 4.19 -4.05
N LEU A 54 -12.16 3.21 -4.93
CA LEU A 54 -10.84 2.94 -5.47
C LEU A 54 -10.46 3.97 -6.54
N VAL A 55 -9.28 4.57 -6.42
CA VAL A 55 -8.73 5.51 -7.40
C VAL A 55 -7.87 4.75 -8.42
N TYR A 56 -6.92 3.94 -7.95
CA TYR A 56 -6.12 3.07 -8.80
C TYR A 56 -5.51 1.87 -8.05
N VAL A 57 -5.14 0.84 -8.80
CA VAL A 57 -4.15 -0.19 -8.44
C VAL A 57 -3.22 -0.30 -9.65
N ALA A 58 -1.92 -0.10 -9.45
CA ALA A 58 -0.97 -0.09 -10.55
C ALA A 58 0.42 -0.51 -10.07
N GLY A 59 1.01 -1.55 -10.67
CA GLY A 59 2.30 -2.07 -10.24
C GLY A 59 2.23 -2.57 -8.80
N ASP A 60 3.03 -1.95 -7.93
CA ASP A 60 3.07 -2.15 -6.48
C ASP A 60 2.33 -1.07 -5.68
N ASP A 61 1.60 -0.18 -6.36
CA ASP A 61 0.88 0.94 -5.75
C ASP A 61 -0.63 0.75 -5.72
N ILE A 62 -1.27 1.31 -4.70
CA ILE A 62 -2.73 1.36 -4.54
C ILE A 62 -3.16 2.71 -3.97
N CYS A 63 -4.26 3.26 -4.47
CA CYS A 63 -4.88 4.46 -3.92
C CYS A 63 -6.39 4.31 -3.84
N PHE A 64 -6.95 4.67 -2.69
CA PHE A 64 -8.39 4.67 -2.45
C PHE A 64 -8.81 5.72 -1.44
N ILE A 65 -10.10 6.02 -1.45
CA ILE A 65 -10.75 7.02 -0.61
C ILE A 65 -11.76 6.33 0.28
N VAL A 66 -11.76 6.66 1.57
CA VAL A 66 -12.69 6.11 2.56
C VAL A 66 -13.22 7.19 3.49
N SER A 67 -14.24 6.84 4.28
CA SER A 67 -14.77 7.69 5.33
C SER A 67 -13.76 7.83 6.49
N ASP A 68 -13.68 9.03 7.08
CA ASP A 68 -12.78 9.37 8.19
C ASP A 68 -13.22 8.82 9.56
N ASN A 69 -14.42 8.24 9.64
CA ASN A 69 -14.95 7.60 10.85
C ASN A 69 -14.46 6.16 11.06
N LEU A 70 -13.67 5.62 10.11
CA LEU A 70 -13.11 4.29 10.20
C LEU A 70 -11.85 4.27 11.05
N ASN A 71 -11.59 3.13 11.70
CA ASN A 71 -10.30 2.85 12.32
C ASN A 71 -9.26 2.47 11.25
N ILE A 72 -8.91 3.45 10.41
CA ILE A 72 -8.13 3.22 9.20
C ILE A 72 -6.71 2.70 9.49
N LEU A 73 -6.16 3.05 10.65
CA LEU A 73 -4.83 2.58 11.05
C LEU A 73 -4.80 1.06 11.22
N ASP A 74 -5.76 0.50 11.95
CA ASP A 74 -5.82 -0.94 12.19
C ASP A 74 -6.13 -1.71 10.90
N ILE A 75 -7.03 -1.16 10.07
CA ILE A 75 -7.35 -1.74 8.76
C ILE A 75 -6.12 -1.79 7.85
N LEU A 76 -5.40 -0.67 7.69
CA LEU A 76 -4.21 -0.63 6.84
C LEU A 76 -3.06 -1.47 7.40
N THR A 77 -2.96 -1.59 8.71
CA THR A 77 -2.01 -2.52 9.35
C THR A 77 -2.36 -3.96 8.99
N SER A 78 -3.64 -4.34 9.03
CA SER A 78 -4.07 -5.68 8.61
C SER A 78 -3.81 -5.97 7.12
N TYR A 79 -3.96 -4.96 6.25
CA TYR A 79 -3.62 -5.08 4.82
C TYR A 79 -2.10 -5.23 4.63
N SER A 80 -1.31 -4.54 5.45
CA SER A 80 0.15 -4.67 5.42
C SER A 80 0.61 -6.07 5.83
N GLU A 81 0.00 -6.64 6.86
CA GLU A 81 0.25 -8.02 7.28
C GLU A 81 -0.20 -9.04 6.21
N PHE A 82 -1.36 -8.81 5.59
CA PHE A 82 -1.85 -9.65 4.51
C PHE A 82 -0.90 -9.62 3.31
N PHE A 83 -0.46 -8.43 2.88
CA PHE A 83 0.51 -8.27 1.82
C PHE A 83 1.81 -9.01 2.13
N PHE A 84 2.34 -8.86 3.35
CA PHE A 84 3.54 -9.56 3.78
C PHE A 84 3.40 -11.08 3.76
N LYS A 85 2.28 -11.63 4.26
CA LYS A 85 2.01 -13.07 4.20
C LYS A 85 1.94 -13.58 2.75
N LYS A 86 1.43 -12.77 1.83
CA LYS A 86 1.23 -13.18 0.44
C LYS A 86 2.48 -12.99 -0.42
N THR A 87 3.34 -12.00 -0.17
CA THR A 87 4.49 -11.65 -1.04
C THR A 87 5.86 -11.84 -0.39
N GLY A 88 5.92 -11.97 0.94
CA GLY A 88 7.18 -11.92 1.70
C GLY A 88 7.83 -10.53 1.74
N LYS A 89 7.14 -9.49 1.26
CA LYS A 89 7.60 -8.08 1.26
C LYS A 89 6.60 -7.20 1.98
N THR A 90 7.03 -6.04 2.45
CA THR A 90 6.15 -5.11 3.14
C THR A 90 5.51 -4.13 2.17
N ILE A 91 4.48 -3.43 2.63
CA ILE A 91 3.85 -2.31 1.95
C ILE A 91 3.77 -1.17 2.96
N SER A 92 4.08 0.04 2.52
CA SER A 92 3.97 1.25 3.34
C SER A 92 2.71 2.01 2.95
N PHE A 93 2.04 2.64 3.93
CA PHE A 93 0.86 3.46 3.67
C PHE A 93 1.00 4.88 4.21
N GLY A 94 0.49 5.84 3.44
CA GLY A 94 0.26 7.22 3.85
C GLY A 94 -1.21 7.58 3.81
N VAL A 95 -1.68 8.25 4.87
CA VAL A 95 -3.08 8.69 4.99
C VAL A 95 -3.16 10.20 5.19
N GLY A 96 -4.04 10.86 4.45
CA GLY A 96 -4.28 12.30 4.56
C GLY A 96 -5.66 12.72 4.08
N ARG A 97 -6.08 13.96 4.36
CA ARG A 97 -7.33 14.56 3.84
C ARG A 97 -7.15 15.06 2.42
N THR A 98 -5.91 15.33 2.01
CA THR A 98 -5.54 15.68 0.64
C THR A 98 -4.54 14.67 0.08
N SER A 99 -4.42 14.61 -1.25
CA SER A 99 -3.42 13.76 -1.90
C SER A 99 -2.01 14.13 -1.48
N LEU A 100 -1.73 15.43 -1.32
CA LEU A 100 -0.44 15.92 -0.83
C LEU A 100 -0.12 15.39 0.58
N GLU A 101 -1.07 15.47 1.51
CA GLU A 101 -0.89 14.95 2.87
C GLU A 101 -0.63 13.44 2.87
N ALA A 102 -1.40 12.68 2.09
CA ALA A 102 -1.25 11.24 1.97
C ALA A 102 0.12 10.87 1.38
N SER A 103 0.54 11.53 0.30
CA SER A 103 1.86 11.32 -0.32
C SER A 103 3.02 11.68 0.61
N VAL A 104 2.92 12.78 1.37
CA VAL A 104 3.93 13.15 2.38
C VAL A 104 4.02 12.07 3.46
N CYS A 105 2.89 11.56 3.93
CA CYS A 105 2.88 10.50 4.94
C CYS A 105 3.44 9.18 4.40
N LEU A 106 3.12 8.81 3.16
CA LEU A 106 3.67 7.63 2.51
C LEU A 106 5.19 7.75 2.37
N ARG A 107 5.68 8.93 1.95
CA ARG A 107 7.12 9.17 1.87
C ARG A 107 7.78 9.05 3.24
N LYS A 108 7.16 9.58 4.29
CA LYS A 108 7.64 9.42 5.68
C LYS A 108 7.69 7.94 6.08
N ALA A 109 6.66 7.15 5.74
CA ALA A 109 6.61 5.73 6.06
C ALA A 109 7.80 4.98 5.43
N LYS A 110 8.05 5.24 4.14
CA LYS A 110 9.14 4.63 3.39
C LYS A 110 10.54 4.97 3.91
N VAL A 111 10.77 6.20 4.38
CA VAL A 111 12.10 6.61 4.90
C VAL A 111 12.29 6.26 6.38
N SER A 112 11.22 5.94 7.11
CA SER A 112 11.26 5.62 8.54
C SER A 112 11.43 4.13 8.85
N GLY A 113 11.86 3.34 7.87
CA GLY A 113 12.07 1.90 8.02
C GLY A 113 11.10 1.01 7.25
N LYS A 114 10.16 1.58 6.49
CA LYS A 114 9.20 0.86 5.63
C LYS A 114 8.20 0.00 6.41
N GLY A 115 7.25 -0.63 5.72
CA GLY A 115 6.27 -1.54 6.30
C GLY A 115 5.38 -0.94 7.38
N CYS A 116 5.12 0.36 7.33
CA CYS A 116 4.34 1.05 8.34
C CYS A 116 3.28 1.96 7.73
N VAL A 117 2.30 2.31 8.55
CA VAL A 117 1.21 3.22 8.22
C VAL A 117 1.47 4.54 8.93
N ILE A 118 1.52 5.65 8.18
CA ILE A 118 1.62 7.00 8.76
C ILE A 118 0.37 7.78 8.39
N THR A 119 -0.25 8.37 9.41
CA THR A 119 -1.42 9.24 9.27
C THR A 119 -1.04 10.70 9.45
N PHE A 120 -1.61 11.58 8.62
CA PHE A 120 -1.40 13.01 8.77
C PHE A 120 -2.06 13.51 10.06
N ARG A 121 -1.24 14.02 10.99
CA ARG A 121 -1.71 14.72 12.18
C ARG A 121 -1.76 16.23 11.88
N GLY A 122 -2.84 16.69 11.25
CA GLY A 122 -3.13 18.13 11.18
C GLY A 122 -3.53 18.66 12.56
N LYS A 123 -3.24 19.94 12.85
CA LYS A 123 -3.82 20.63 14.00
C LYS A 123 -5.35 20.55 13.90
N GLN A 124 -5.99 20.06 14.96
CA GLN A 124 -7.38 20.43 15.24
C GLN A 124 -7.30 21.86 15.78
N ASP A 125 -7.45 22.84 14.89
CA ASP A 125 -7.82 24.19 15.30
C ASP A 125 -9.34 24.24 15.49
#